data_AF-A0AAU3NP99-F1
#
_entry.id   AF-A0AAU3NP99-F1
#
_cell.length_a   1.000
_cell.length_b   1.000
_cell.length_c   1.000
_cell.angle_alpha   90.00
_cell.angle_beta   90.00
_cell.angle_gamma   90.00
#
_symmetry.space_group_name_H-M   'P 1'
#
loop_
_entity.id
_entity.type
_entity.pdbx_description
1 polymer ?
#
loop_
_entity_poly.entity_id
_entity_poly.type
_entity_poly.pdbx_seq_one_letter_code
_entity_poly.pdbx_strand_id
1 'polypeptide(L)' 'MFGDICPQPVKGSSSVSIGEDCLDLNVWTGAACAGEKRPVLVWIYDGRFVGGHGSDYVVTS' A
#
# COMPACT_ATOMS: atom_id res chain seq x y z
N MET A 1 -0.59 0.80 -9.87
CA MET A 1 0.19 2.05 -9.71
C MET A 1 -0.07 2.50 -8.29
N PHE A 2 0.98 2.72 -7.51
CA PHE A 2 0.85 3.18 -6.14
C PHE A 2 0.66 4.71 -6.14
N GLY A 3 -0.21 5.21 -5.26
CA GLY A 3 -0.37 6.64 -5.00
C GLY A 3 0.75 7.19 -4.12
N ASP A 4 0.60 8.43 -3.67
CA ASP A 4 1.54 9.07 -2.76
C ASP A 4 1.48 8.41 -1.38
N ILE A 5 2.63 8.26 -0.71
CA ILE A 5 2.67 7.85 0.69
C ILE A 5 2.46 9.08 1.59
N CYS A 6 1.89 8.84 2.78
CA CYS A 6 1.67 9.93 3.73
C CYS A 6 3.00 10.52 4.22
N PRO A 7 3.04 11.84 4.54
CA PRO A 7 4.25 12.49 5.04
C PRO A 7 4.75 11.82 6.31
N GLN A 8 5.97 11.29 6.26
CA GLN A 8 6.60 10.55 7.36
C GLN A 8 8.13 10.74 7.33
N PRO A 9 8.85 10.49 8.45
CA PRO A 9 10.30 10.61 8.48
C PRO A 9 10.96 9.58 7.54
N VAL A 10 11.39 10.04 6.36
CA VAL A 10 11.92 9.16 5.31
C VAL A 10 13.28 8.59 5.75
N LYS A 11 13.34 7.28 6.00
CA LYS A 11 14.62 6.58 6.20
C LYS A 11 15.13 6.05 4.86
N GLY A 12 15.99 6.83 4.19
CA GLY A 12 16.67 6.45 2.95
C GLY A 12 16.00 6.98 1.68
N SER A 13 16.77 7.07 0.58
CA SER A 13 16.28 7.51 -0.73
C SER A 13 15.38 6.44 -1.33
N SER A 14 14.09 6.62 -1.18
CA SER A 14 13.10 5.70 -1.71
C SER A 14 12.44 6.39 -2.90
N SER A 15 12.33 5.67 -4.01
CA SER A 15 11.69 6.09 -5.27
C SER A 15 10.16 6.18 -5.14
N VAL A 16 9.68 6.67 -4.00
CA VAL A 16 8.26 6.79 -3.63
C VAL A 16 7.91 8.26 -3.55
N SER A 17 6.75 8.58 -4.08
CA SER A 17 6.18 9.93 -4.03
C SER A 17 5.51 10.18 -2.67
N ILE A 18 5.60 11.41 -2.15
CA ILE A 18 5.07 11.79 -0.83
C ILE A 18 4.11 12.96 -1.01
N GLY A 19 2.92 12.85 -0.41
CA GLY A 19 1.86 13.85 -0.52
C GLY A 19 0.84 13.73 0.62
N GLU A 20 0.09 14.80 0.89
CA GLU A 20 -1.01 14.77 1.88
C GLU A 20 -2.26 14.06 1.36
N ASP A 21 -2.39 13.93 0.03
CA ASP A 21 -3.39 13.08 -0.61
C ASP A 21 -2.88 11.64 -0.71
N CYS A 22 -2.82 10.96 0.43
CA CYS A 22 -2.16 9.65 0.59
C CYS A 22 -3.11 8.52 1.02
N LEU A 23 -4.43 8.77 1.02
CA LEU A 23 -5.43 7.83 1.52
C LEU A 23 -5.87 6.83 0.44
N ASP A 24 -4.90 6.07 -0.06
CA ASP A 24 -5.09 5.04 -1.07
C ASP A 24 -5.07 3.63 -0.49
N LEU A 25 -5.72 2.71 -1.21
CA LEU A 25 -5.62 1.27 -0.95
C LEU A 25 -5.32 0.51 -2.24
N ASN A 26 -4.60 -0.61 -2.10
CA ASN A 26 -4.29 -1.50 -3.21
C ASN A 26 -5.12 -2.77 -3.09
N VAL A 27 -5.68 -3.22 -4.22
CA VAL A 27 -6.46 -4.47 -4.31
C VAL A 27 -5.80 -5.41 -5.31
N TRP A 28 -5.57 -6.64 -4.88
CA TRP A 28 -5.14 -7.73 -5.75
C TRP A 28 -6.13 -8.88 -5.63
N THR A 29 -6.50 -9.47 -6.76
CA THR A 29 -7.42 -10.60 -6.78
C THR A 29 -7.05 -11.54 -7.92
N GLY A 30 -7.18 -12.85 -7.64
CA GLY A 30 -7.13 -13.90 -8.65
C GLY A 30 -8.52 -14.35 -9.11
N ALA A 31 -9.58 -13.64 -8.73
CA ALA A 31 -10.94 -13.91 -9.19
C ALA A 31 -11.08 -13.51 -10.67
N ALA A 32 -11.69 -14.36 -11.49
CA ALA A 32 -11.88 -14.11 -12.90
C ALA A 32 -13.02 -13.13 -13.18
N CYS A 33 -13.98 -13.00 -12.25
CA CYS A 33 -15.11 -12.09 -12.36
C CYS A 33 -15.66 -11.70 -10.99
N ALA A 34 -16.50 -10.65 -10.95
CA ALA A 34 -17.08 -10.13 -9.72
C ALA A 34 -18.01 -11.14 -8.98
N GLY A 35 -18.54 -12.15 -9.70
CA GLY A 35 -19.39 -13.18 -9.11
C GLY A 35 -18.62 -14.26 -8.35
N GLU A 36 -17.31 -14.40 -8.60
CA GLU A 36 -16.45 -15.38 -7.95
C GLU A 36 -15.99 -14.85 -6.58
N LYS A 37 -16.90 -14.92 -5.59
CA LYS A 37 -16.63 -14.43 -4.23
C LYS A 37 -15.56 -15.26 -3.54
N ARG A 38 -14.37 -14.67 -3.34
CA ARG A 38 -13.26 -15.25 -2.58
C ARG A 38 -13.14 -14.60 -1.20
N PRO A 39 -12.57 -15.29 -0.19
CA PRO A 39 -12.24 -14.68 1.08
C PRO A 39 -11.34 -13.44 0.88
N VAL A 40 -11.60 -12.38 1.65
CA VAL A 40 -10.84 -11.13 1.59
C VAL A 40 -9.86 -11.09 2.76
N LEU A 41 -8.58 -10.92 2.46
CA LEU A 41 -7.56 -10.57 3.44
C LEU A 41 -7.32 -9.06 3.38
N VAL A 42 -7.48 -8.38 4.51
CA VAL A 42 -7.08 -6.98 4.66
C VAL A 42 -5.78 -6.95 5.43
N TRP A 43 -4.72 -6.47 4.78
CA TRP A 43 -3.41 -6.31 5.40
C TRP A 43 -3.21 -4.86 5.80
N ILE A 44 -2.84 -4.65 7.07
CA ILE A 44 -2.54 -3.34 7.64
C ILE A 44 -1.03 -3.31 7.87
N TYR A 45 -0.36 -2.36 7.23
CA TYR A 45 1.08 -2.17 7.39
C TYR A 45 1.41 -1.72 8.82
N ASP A 46 2.59 -2.12 9.32
CA ASP A 46 3.12 -1.62 10.58
C ASP A 46 3.72 -0.22 10.36
N GLY A 47 4.28 0.37 11.40
CA GLY A 47 4.89 1.70 11.38
C GLY A 47 4.47 2.56 12.56
N ARG A 48 3.89 1.93 13.61
CA ARG A 48 3.65 2.56 14.93
C ARG A 48 2.91 3.90 14.83
N PHE A 49 2.03 4.05 13.83
CA PHE A 49 1.26 5.26 13.55
C PHE A 49 2.10 6.49 13.13
N VAL A 50 3.40 6.33 12.88
CA VAL A 50 4.33 7.42 12.52
C VAL A 50 5.05 7.19 11.20
N GLY A 51 4.85 6.03 10.59
CA GLY A 51 5.40 5.68 9.28
C GLY A 51 4.75 4.40 8.74
N GLY A 52 5.35 3.87 7.68
CA GLY A 52 4.85 2.72 6.94
C GLY A 52 3.89 3.11 5.82
N HIS A 53 3.70 2.19 4.87
CA HIS A 53 2.76 2.34 3.77
C HIS A 53 2.43 1.00 3.10
N GLY A 54 1.34 0.97 2.31
CA GLY A 54 0.81 -0.25 1.70
C GLY A 54 1.70 -0.93 0.64
N SER A 55 2.85 -0.35 0.29
CA SER A 55 3.84 -0.97 -0.62
C SER A 55 5.16 -1.37 0.04
N ASP A 56 5.31 -1.25 1.37
CA ASP A 56 6.55 -1.60 2.08
C ASP A 56 7.06 -3.03 1.80
N TYR A 57 6.16 -3.98 1.58
CA TYR A 57 6.49 -5.39 1.35
C TYR A 57 6.18 -5.85 -0.08
N VAL A 58 5.87 -4.91 -0.96
CA VAL A 58 5.74 -5.21 -2.38
C VAL A 58 7.16 -5.26 -2.94
N VAL A 59 7.66 -6.47 -3.17
CA VAL A 59 8.92 -6.66 -3.88
C VAL A 59 8.69 -6.28 -5.34
N THR A 60 9.11 -5.09 -5.75
CA THR A 60 9.27 -4.76 -7.16
C THR A 60 10.48 -5.55 -7.66
N SER A 61 10.22 -6.64 -8.39
CA SER A 61 11.22 -7.24 -9.29
C SER A 61 11.52 -6.31 -10.44
#